data_AF-A0A8I1WBJ0-F1
#
_entry.id   AF-A0A8I1WBJ0-F1
#
_cell.length_a   1.000
_cell.length_b   1.000
_cell.length_c   1.000
_cell.angle_alpha   90.00
_cell.angle_beta   90.00
_cell.angle_gamma   90.00
#
_symmetry.space_group_name_H-M   'P 1'
#
loop_
_entity.id
_entity.type
_entity.pdbx_description
1 polymer ?
#
loop_
_entity_poly.entity_id
_entity_poly.type
_entity_poly.pdbx_seq_one_letter_code
_entity_poly.pdbx_strand_id
1 'polypeptide(L)'
;MDLAELKVRLGIPAEDTSQDAKLQIDLEDGISYAMAYCNNLFVGPDNTVSLPPAVKKGIALLIKIDRESPSGVLSESIGGMSRSYAADEERLNPVHELFRPYRKIRFRALR
;
A
#
# COMPACT_ATOMS: atom_id res chain seq x y z
N MET A 1 6.46 -6.20 -7.97
CA MET A 1 5.05 -6.36 -8.36
C MET A 1 4.88 -5.48 -9.57
N ASP A 2 4.25 -5.98 -10.62
CA ASP A 2 3.97 -5.19 -11.81
C ASP A 2 2.56 -4.58 -11.75
N LEU A 3 2.28 -3.69 -12.70
CA LEU A 3 1.00 -3.00 -12.81
C LEU A 3 -0.16 -3.97 -13.13
N ALA A 4 0.09 -5.03 -13.90
CA ALA A 4 -0.90 -6.06 -14.19
C ALA A 4 -1.32 -6.82 -12.92
N GLU A 5 -0.35 -7.27 -12.10
CA GLU A 5 -0.58 -7.92 -10.81
C GLU A 5 -1.32 -6.96 -9.84
N LEU A 6 -1.02 -5.66 -9.87
CA LEU A 6 -1.74 -4.65 -9.09
C LEU A 6 -3.21 -4.51 -9.54
N LYS A 7 -3.48 -4.37 -10.84
CA LYS A 7 -4.84 -4.26 -11.38
C LYS A 7 -5.72 -5.43 -10.95
N VAL A 8 -5.20 -6.65 -11.06
CA VAL A 8 -5.90 -7.87 -10.62
C VAL A 8 -6.22 -7.81 -9.13
N ARG A 9 -5.29 -7.35 -8.29
CA ARG A 9 -5.53 -7.20 -6.84
C ARG A 9 -6.56 -6.12 -6.51
N LEU A 10 -6.67 -5.09 -7.34
CA LEU A 10 -7.65 -4.02 -7.19
C LEU A 10 -9.01 -4.35 -7.82
N GLY A 11 -9.13 -5.49 -8.51
CA GLY A 11 -10.35 -5.86 -9.24
C GLY A 11 -10.60 -5.01 -10.50
N ILE A 12 -9.56 -4.36 -11.03
CA ILE A 12 -9.63 -3.57 -12.26
C ILE A 12 -9.38 -4.50 -13.45
N PRO A 13 -10.20 -4.46 -14.51
CA PRO A 13 -9.97 -5.24 -15.72
C PRO A 13 -8.60 -4.96 -16.34
N ALA A 14 -7.91 -5.99 -16.82
CA ALA A 14 -6.56 -5.83 -17.40
C ALA A 14 -6.54 -4.88 -18.61
N GLU A 15 -7.60 -4.91 -19.41
CA GLU A 15 -7.80 -4.08 -20.60
C GLU A 15 -8.19 -2.63 -20.28
N ASP A 16 -8.56 -2.32 -19.02
CA ASP A 16 -8.85 -0.95 -18.62
C ASP A 16 -7.53 -0.20 -18.41
N THR A 17 -7.19 0.65 -19.37
CA THR A 17 -5.97 1.47 -19.36
C THR A 17 -6.23 2.91 -18.91
N SER A 18 -7.46 3.25 -18.51
CA SER A 18 -7.88 4.63 -18.23
C SER A 18 -7.12 5.29 -17.09
N GLN A 19 -6.54 4.50 -16.18
CA GLN A 19 -5.88 4.96 -14.96
C GLN A 19 -4.44 4.45 -14.85
N ASP A 20 -3.85 3.90 -15.91
CA ASP A 20 -2.55 3.20 -15.83
C ASP A 20 -1.42 4.12 -15.39
N ALA A 21 -1.37 5.33 -15.94
CA ALA A 21 -0.36 6.32 -15.54
C ALA A 21 -0.45 6.63 -14.04
N LYS A 22 -1.67 6.75 -13.50
CA LYS A 22 -1.88 7.00 -12.07
C LYS A 22 -1.53 5.77 -11.24
N LEU A 23 -1.98 4.58 -11.63
CA LEU A 23 -1.70 3.33 -10.92
C LEU A 23 -0.21 3.01 -10.88
N GLN A 24 0.54 3.38 -11.92
CA GLN A 24 1.99 3.25 -11.95
C GLN A 24 2.66 4.14 -10.90
N ILE A 25 2.25 5.40 -10.78
CA ILE A 25 2.76 6.33 -9.77
C ILE A 25 2.37 5.84 -8.36
N ASP A 26 1.09 5.50 -8.16
CA ASP A 26 0.58 5.00 -6.87
C ASP A 26 1.33 3.70 -6.44
N LEU A 27 1.72 2.86 -7.41
CA LEU A 27 2.53 1.66 -7.18
C LEU A 27 3.95 1.99 -6.72
N GLU A 28 4.62 2.94 -7.39
CA GLU A 28 5.97 3.38 -7.02
C GLU A 28 6.01 4.00 -5.62
N ASP A 29 5.01 4.83 -5.30
CA ASP A 29 4.82 5.42 -3.98
C ASP A 29 4.56 4.35 -2.92
N GLY A 30 3.68 3.39 -3.21
CA GLY A 30 3.37 2.28 -2.30
C GLY A 30 4.57 1.37 -2.02
N ILE A 31 5.41 1.11 -3.02
CA ILE A 31 6.67 0.37 -2.84
C ILE A 31 7.63 1.17 -1.95
N SER A 32 7.79 2.46 -2.22
CA SER A 32 8.66 3.35 -1.44
C SER A 32 8.21 3.42 0.03
N TYR A 33 6.90 3.52 0.26
CA TYR A 33 6.28 3.48 1.59
C TYR A 33 6.57 2.16 2.30
N ALA A 34 6.38 1.02 1.63
CA ALA A 34 6.65 -0.30 2.20
C ALA A 34 8.13 -0.47 2.58
N MET A 35 9.06 0.00 1.74
CA MET A 35 10.50 -0.03 2.02
C MET A 35 10.87 0.81 3.24
N ALA A 36 10.33 2.02 3.33
CA ALA A 36 10.56 2.92 4.46
C ALA A 36 9.98 2.34 5.76
N TYR A 37 8.74 1.86 5.73
CA TYR A 37 8.08 1.27 6.90
C TYR A 37 8.79 0.02 7.39
N CYS A 38 9.15 -0.88 6.48
CA CYS A 38 9.85 -2.12 6.81
C CYS A 38 11.34 -1.91 7.11
N ASN A 39 11.89 -0.73 6.80
CA ASN A 39 13.33 -0.47 6.83
C ASN A 39 14.12 -1.56 6.08
N ASN A 40 13.57 -1.97 4.94
CA ASN A 40 14.07 -3.09 4.15
C ASN A 40 13.90 -2.76 2.67
N LEU A 41 15.00 -2.78 1.91
CA LEU A 41 14.98 -2.48 0.49
C LEU A 41 14.40 -3.62 -0.35
N PHE A 42 14.16 -4.80 0.24
CA PHE A 42 13.66 -5.99 -0.45
C PHE A 42 14.50 -6.37 -1.67
N VAL A 43 15.80 -6.08 -1.64
CA VAL A 43 16.74 -6.40 -2.73
C VAL A 43 17.27 -7.82 -2.52
N GLY A 44 17.12 -8.66 -3.55
CA GLY A 44 17.67 -10.01 -3.60
C GLY A 44 19.18 -10.02 -3.94
N PRO A 45 19.81 -11.21 -3.98
CA PRO A 45 21.24 -11.36 -4.28
C PRO A 45 21.64 -10.75 -5.63
N ASP A 46 20.74 -10.77 -6.60
CA ASP A 46 20.96 -10.30 -7.98
C ASP A 46 20.67 -8.80 -8.15
N ASN A 47 20.61 -8.05 -7.04
CA ASN A 47 20.27 -6.63 -6.99
C ASN A 47 18.87 -6.28 -7.52
N THR A 48 17.99 -7.29 -7.64
CA THR A 48 16.58 -7.12 -8.08
C THR A 48 15.65 -6.96 -6.88
N VAL A 49 14.68 -6.05 -6.97
CA VAL A 49 13.64 -5.86 -5.94
C VAL A 49 12.68 -7.06 -5.95
N SER A 50 12.72 -7.87 -4.89
CA SER A 50 11.86 -9.03 -4.67
C SER A 50 10.99 -8.81 -3.43
N LEU A 51 9.75 -8.36 -3.67
CA LEU A 51 8.77 -8.10 -2.62
C LEU A 51 8.07 -9.41 -2.17
N PRO A 52 8.04 -9.72 -0.87
CA PRO A 52 7.27 -10.85 -0.34
C PRO A 52 5.77 -10.73 -0.65
N PRO A 53 5.03 -11.85 -0.80
CA PRO A 53 3.60 -11.83 -1.15
C PRO A 53 2.73 -10.98 -0.21
N ALA A 54 3.00 -11.01 1.10
CA ALA A 54 2.29 -10.20 2.08
C ALA A 54 2.55 -8.69 1.91
N VAL A 55 3.79 -8.30 1.57
CA VAL A 55 4.14 -6.91 1.28
C VAL A 55 3.42 -6.43 0.02
N LYS A 56 3.39 -7.27 -1.03
CA LYS A 56 2.62 -6.95 -2.25
C LYS A 56 1.13 -6.76 -1.96
N LYS A 57 0.54 -7.62 -1.11
CA LYS A 57 -0.85 -7.49 -0.66
C LYS A 57 -1.07 -6.19 0.12
N GLY A 58 -0.14 -5.82 1.01
CA GLY A 58 -0.20 -4.58 1.77
C GLY A 58 -0.15 -3.33 0.88
N ILE A 59 0.71 -3.33 -0.15
CA ILE A 59 0.78 -2.24 -1.13
C ILE A 59 -0.54 -2.10 -1.90
N ALA A 60 -1.11 -3.21 -2.38
CA ALA A 60 -2.39 -3.15 -3.06
C ALA A 60 -3.52 -2.65 -2.14
N LEU A 61 -3.50 -3.03 -0.86
CA LEU A 61 -4.46 -2.56 0.12
C LEU A 61 -4.29 -1.06 0.41
N LEU A 62 -3.06 -0.56 0.53
CA LEU A 62 -2.77 0.86 0.69
C LEU A 62 -3.39 1.68 -0.44
N ILE A 63 -3.11 1.30 -1.69
CA ILE A 63 -3.64 1.98 -2.88
C ILE A 63 -5.17 1.90 -2.92
N LYS A 64 -5.74 0.76 -2.55
CA LYS A 64 -7.20 0.61 -2.46
C LYS A 64 -7.82 1.60 -1.47
N ILE A 65 -7.25 1.71 -0.26
CA ILE A 65 -7.75 2.61 0.77
C ILE A 65 -7.61 4.07 0.32
N ASP A 66 -6.49 4.46 -0.30
CA ASP A 66 -6.31 5.83 -0.83
C ASP A 66 -7.29 6.18 -1.95
N ARG A 67 -7.76 5.18 -2.72
CA ARG A 67 -8.78 5.36 -3.76
C ARG A 67 -10.20 5.44 -3.21
N GLU A 68 -10.50 4.69 -2.15
CA GLU A 68 -11.85 4.61 -1.57
C GLU A 68 -12.12 5.71 -0.52
N SER A 69 -11.07 6.17 0.16
CA SER A 69 -11.17 7.08 1.30
C SER A 69 -10.19 8.25 1.11
N PRO A 70 -10.66 9.44 0.72
CA PRO A 70 -9.80 10.62 0.65
C PRO A 70 -9.25 10.97 2.05
N SER A 71 -7.94 11.27 2.10
CA SER A 71 -7.25 11.62 3.35
C SER A 71 -7.92 12.83 4.03
N GLY A 72 -8.06 12.76 5.36
CA GLY A 72 -8.64 13.83 6.17
C GLY A 72 -10.18 13.92 6.15
N VAL A 73 -10.88 13.07 5.39
CA VAL A 73 -12.35 13.00 5.44
C VAL A 73 -12.78 11.95 6.47
N LEU A 74 -13.26 12.41 7.63
CA LEU A 74 -13.71 11.52 8.72
C LEU A 74 -15.15 11.03 8.53
N SER A 75 -15.98 11.81 7.84
CA SER A 75 -17.37 11.47 7.58
C SER A 75 -17.86 12.17 6.33
N GLU A 76 -18.60 11.46 5.50
CA GLU A 76 -19.24 11.98 4.31
C GLU A 76 -20.71 11.54 4.28
N SER A 77 -21.60 12.41 3.82
CA SER A 77 -23.02 12.11 3.67
C SER A 77 -23.45 12.35 2.22
N ILE A 78 -23.83 11.29 1.52
CA ILE A 78 -24.27 11.34 0.12
C ILE A 78 -25.71 10.84 0.06
N GLY A 79 -26.65 11.70 -0.35
CA GLY A 79 -28.03 11.32 -0.62
C GLY A 79 -28.76 10.67 0.57
N GLY A 80 -28.47 11.10 1.81
CA GLY A 80 -29.06 10.53 3.03
C GLY A 80 -28.35 9.30 3.59
N MET A 81 -27.29 8.80 2.95
CA MET A 81 -26.40 7.77 3.48
C MET A 81 -25.16 8.39 4.09
N SER A 82 -24.88 8.09 5.36
CA SER A 82 -23.64 8.49 6.04
C SER A 82 -22.59 7.37 5.94
N ARG A 83 -21.36 7.75 5.60
CA ARG A 83 -20.17 6.90 5.73
C ARG A 83 -19.22 7.56 6.71
N SER A 84 -18.80 6.80 7.72
CA SER A 84 -17.76 7.22 8.66
C SER A 84 -16.48 6.45 8.35
N TYR A 85 -15.36 7.17 8.28
CA TYR A 85 -14.05 6.61 8.04
C TYR A 85 -13.27 6.55 9.36
N ALA A 86 -12.39 5.55 9.49
CA ALA A 86 -11.45 5.52 10.60
C ALA A 86 -10.49 6.71 10.52
N ALA A 87 -9.96 7.15 11.66
CA ALA A 87 -8.92 8.17 11.69
C ALA A 87 -7.71 7.72 10.85
N ASP A 88 -6.97 8.68 10.26
CA ASP A 88 -5.88 8.39 9.31
C ASP A 88 -4.83 7.41 9.85
N GLU A 89 -4.59 7.39 11.16
CA GLU A 89 -3.70 6.43 11.84
C GLU A 89 -4.26 5.01 11.85
N GLU A 90 -5.54 4.85 12.18
CA GLU A 90 -6.21 3.54 12.25
C GLU A 90 -6.50 2.98 10.85
N ARG A 91 -6.70 3.87 9.88
CA ARG A 91 -6.97 3.54 8.48
C ARG A 91 -5.90 2.62 7.90
N LEU A 92 -4.64 2.80 8.28
CA LEU A 92 -3.50 2.05 7.75
C LEU A 92 -3.10 0.83 8.59
N ASN A 93 -3.78 0.56 9.73
CA ASN A 93 -3.47 -0.59 10.59
C ASN A 93 -3.44 -1.93 9.82
N PRO A 94 -4.41 -2.25 8.94
CA PRO A 94 -4.39 -3.51 8.19
C PRO A 94 -3.17 -3.63 7.24
N VAL A 95 -2.70 -2.50 6.69
CA VAL A 95 -1.50 -2.44 5.85
C VAL A 95 -0.26 -2.70 6.71
N HIS A 96 -0.19 -2.06 7.87
CA HIS A 96 0.91 -2.20 8.81
C HIS A 96 1.04 -3.61 9.36
N GLU A 97 -0.07 -4.30 9.62
CA GLU A 97 -0.06 -5.71 10.05
C GLU A 97 0.61 -6.63 9.02
N LEU A 98 0.38 -6.38 7.72
CA LEU A 98 1.01 -7.14 6.64
C LEU A 98 2.51 -6.84 6.51
N PHE A 99 2.92 -5.61 6.84
CA PHE A 99 4.32 -5.18 6.76
C PHE A 99 5.14 -5.57 7.99
N ARG A 100 4.50 -5.63 9.17
CA ARG A 100 5.15 -5.85 10.47
C ARG A 100 6.12 -7.03 10.51
N PRO A 101 5.83 -8.22 9.93
CA PRO A 101 6.76 -9.36 9.94
C PRO A 101 8.05 -9.12 9.18
N TYR A 102 8.04 -8.19 8.21
CA TYR A 102 9.18 -7.89 7.34
C TYR A 102 9.99 -6.68 7.80
N ARG A 103 9.58 -6.06 8.91
CA ARG A 103 10.20 -4.87 9.46
C ARG A 103 11.51 -5.23 10.16
N LYS A 104 12.63 -4.73 9.64
CA LYS A 104 13.96 -4.89 10.25
C LYS A 104 14.11 -3.92 11.42
N ILE A 105 14.05 -4.45 12.64
CA ILE A 105 14.32 -3.69 13.86
C ILE A 105 15.82 -3.38 13.90
N ARG A 106 16.19 -2.10 13.93
CA ARG A 106 17.57 -1.69 14.20
C ARG A 106 17.75 -1.58 15.71
N PHE A 107 18.51 -2.49 16.29
CA PHE A 107 19.01 -2.30 17.65
C PHE A 107 20.15 -1.28 17.60
N ARG A 108 20.02 -0.21 18.37
CA ARG A 108 21.12 0.73 18.58
C ARG A 108 22.13 0.00 19.46
N ALA A 109 23.36 -0.19 18.96
CA ALA A 109 24.42 -0.71 19.80
C ALA A 109 24.62 0.28 20.97
N LEU A 110 24.42 -0.19 22.21
CA LEU A 110 24.82 0.55 23.41
C LEU A 110 26.34 0.68 23.33
N ARG A 111 26.80 1.91 23.16
CA ARG A 111 28.21 2.28 23.06
C ARG A 111 28.64 2.90 24.38
#